data_AF-A0A4Q9PNX2-F1
#
_entry.id   AF-A0A4Q9PNX2-F1
#
_cell.length_a   1.000
_cell.length_b   1.000
_cell.length_c   1.000
_cell.angle_alpha   90.00
_cell.angle_beta   90.00
_cell.angle_gamma   90.00
#
_symmetry.space_group_name_H-M   'P 1'
#
loop_
_entity.id
_entity.type
_entity.pdbx_description
1 polymer ?
#
loop_
_entity_poly.entity_id
_entity_poly.type
_entity_poly.pdbx_seq_one_letter_code
_entity_poly.pdbx_strand_id
1 'polypeptide(L)'
;MGNLSITSYARTVRAITGHGPSGAYRARFRPKAGEPTLCTCGFSDPPPLQSHYHITFECPAYYRGAFAPAHLLELDPFPLIRAFLQVNPTAFTFDDLP
;
A
#
# COMPACT_ATOMS: atom_id res chain seq x y z
N MET A 1 13.74 11.54 -18.12
CA MET A 1 13.21 10.88 -16.90
C MET A 1 12.87 12.00 -15.92
N GLY A 2 11.58 12.29 -15.70
CA GLY A 2 11.17 13.42 -14.86
C GLY A 2 11.64 13.27 -13.41
N ASN A 3 12.00 14.39 -12.76
CA ASN A 3 12.49 14.43 -11.38
C ASN A 3 11.50 13.75 -10.42
N LEU A 4 11.81 12.53 -10.03
CA LEU A 4 11.06 11.80 -9.02
C LEU A 4 11.37 12.43 -7.65
N SER A 5 10.32 12.77 -6.89
CA SER A 5 10.50 13.32 -5.55
C SER A 5 11.06 12.26 -4.59
N ILE A 6 11.77 12.70 -3.55
CA ILE A 6 12.24 11.81 -2.47
C ILE A 6 11.07 11.02 -1.84
N THR A 7 9.89 11.64 -1.77
CA THR A 7 8.65 11.02 -1.30
C THR A 7 8.23 9.86 -2.19
N SER A 8 8.34 10.01 -3.51
CA SER A 8 8.01 8.96 -4.48
C SER A 8 8.92 7.74 -4.30
N TYR A 9 10.24 7.95 -4.19
CA TYR A 9 11.18 6.85 -3.94
C TYR A 9 10.95 6.16 -2.60
N ALA A 10 10.73 6.92 -1.53
CA ALA A 10 10.46 6.36 -0.22
C ALA A 10 9.18 5.49 -0.23
N ARG A 11 8.11 5.96 -0.88
CA ARG A 11 6.87 5.19 -1.05
C ARG A 11 7.10 3.92 -1.86
N THR A 12 7.89 3.98 -2.94
CA THR A 12 8.23 2.79 -3.73
C THR A 12 9.00 1.76 -2.90
N VAL A 13 10.00 2.18 -2.12
CA VAL A 13 10.75 1.26 -1.24
C VAL A 13 9.83 0.61 -0.21
N ARG A 14 8.92 1.37 0.41
CA ARG A 14 7.92 0.83 1.36
C ARG A 14 7.01 -0.20 0.70
N ALA A 15 6.56 0.08 -0.52
CA ALA A 15 5.71 -0.83 -1.29
C ALA A 15 6.45 -2.09 -1.76
N ILE A 16 7.74 -2.01 -2.10
CA ILE A 16 8.55 -3.18 -2.47
C ILE A 16 8.81 -4.07 -1.25
N THR A 17 9.22 -3.45 -0.14
CA THR A 17 9.71 -4.17 1.04
C THR A 17 8.62 -4.56 2.03
N GLY A 18 7.37 -4.08 1.83
CA GLY A 18 6.29 -4.27 2.78
C GLY A 18 6.40 -3.44 4.07
N HIS A 19 7.41 -2.56 4.17
CA HIS A 19 7.69 -1.75 5.36
C HIS A 19 7.11 -0.34 5.25
N GLY A 20 5.80 -0.23 5.02
CA GLY A 20 5.09 1.05 4.94
C GLY A 20 4.10 1.29 6.09
N PRO A 21 3.73 2.56 6.35
CA PRO A 21 2.56 2.89 7.15
C PRO A 21 1.33 2.18 6.57
N SER A 22 0.69 1.39 7.42
CA SER A 22 -0.51 0.60 7.14
C SER A 22 -1.15 0.22 8.47
N GLY A 23 -2.36 -0.31 8.44
CA GLY A 23 -3.02 -0.84 9.63
C GLY A 23 -2.23 -1.97 10.29
N ALA A 24 -1.56 -2.83 9.50
CA ALA A 24 -0.64 -3.84 10.03
C ALA A 24 0.57 -3.24 10.76
N TYR A 25 1.14 -2.15 10.23
CA TYR A 25 2.19 -1.40 10.92
C TYR A 25 1.68 -0.80 12.23
N ARG A 26 0.51 -0.15 12.22
CA ARG A 26 -0.08 0.48 13.42
C ARG A 26 -0.37 -0.55 14.51
N ALA A 27 -0.95 -1.69 14.15
CA ALA A 27 -1.23 -2.78 15.07
C ALA A 27 0.05 -3.29 15.77
N ARG A 28 1.16 -3.39 15.02
CA ARG A 28 2.42 -3.93 15.53
C ARG A 28 3.26 -2.91 16.30
N PHE A 29 3.36 -1.69 15.79
CA PHE A 29 4.35 -0.72 16.26
C PHE A 29 3.76 0.50 16.95
N ARG A 30 2.45 0.76 16.81
CA ARG A 30 1.76 1.88 17.48
C ARG A 30 0.45 1.46 18.18
N PRO A 31 0.40 0.32 18.90
CA PRO A 31 -0.86 -0.17 19.49
C PRO A 31 -1.47 0.79 20.51
N LYS A 32 -0.67 1.64 21.15
CA LYS A 32 -1.12 2.64 22.14
C LYS A 32 -1.61 3.95 21.53
N ALA A 33 -1.43 4.17 20.22
CA ALA A 33 -1.82 5.40 19.55
C ALA A 33 -3.34 5.47 19.26
N GLY A 34 -4.05 4.34 19.33
CA GLY A 34 -5.49 4.27 19.03
C GLY A 34 -5.83 4.52 17.56
N GLU A 35 -4.87 4.35 16.65
CA GLU A 35 -5.09 4.56 15.22
C GLU A 35 -5.79 3.36 14.55
N PRO A 36 -6.62 3.56 13.51
CA PRO A 36 -7.31 2.49 12.80
C PRO A 36 -6.35 1.47 12.18
N THR A 37 -6.66 0.18 12.35
CA THR A 37 -5.88 -0.95 11.79
C THR A 37 -6.60 -1.70 10.68
N LEU A 38 -7.93 -1.63 10.65
CA LEU A 38 -8.76 -2.31 9.65
C LEU A 38 -9.00 -1.40 8.44
N CYS A 39 -9.23 -2.01 7.28
CA CYS A 39 -9.57 -1.29 6.06
C CYS A 39 -11.09 -1.11 5.97
N THR A 40 -11.53 0.08 5.57
CA THR A 40 -12.95 0.47 5.41
C THR A 40 -13.52 0.20 4.02
N CYS A 41 -12.79 -0.56 3.18
CA CYS A 41 -13.08 -0.76 1.76
C CYS A 41 -14.29 -1.66 1.45
N GLY A 42 -14.93 -2.28 2.45
CA GLY A 42 -16.06 -3.18 2.25
C GLY A 42 -15.73 -4.52 1.58
N PHE A 43 -14.45 -4.90 1.50
CA PHE A 43 -14.01 -6.15 0.85
C PHE A 43 -14.53 -7.42 1.55
N SER A 44 -14.65 -7.39 2.88
CA SER A 44 -15.13 -8.51 3.69
C SER A 44 -15.86 -8.03 4.93
N ASP A 45 -16.63 -8.93 5.55
CA ASP A 45 -17.20 -8.77 6.88
C ASP A 45 -16.77 -9.96 7.76
N PRO A 46 -15.96 -9.77 8.83
CA PRO A 46 -15.47 -8.49 9.34
C PRO A 46 -14.48 -7.78 8.39
N PRO A 47 -14.28 -6.46 8.53
CA PRO A 47 -13.34 -5.71 7.72
C PRO A 47 -11.92 -6.27 7.80
N PRO A 48 -11.18 -6.37 6.69
CA PRO A 48 -9.86 -6.99 6.69
C PRO A 48 -8.83 -6.07 7.36
N LEU A 49 -7.76 -6.65 7.90
CA LEU A 49 -6.60 -5.87 8.32
C LEU A 49 -6.04 -5.11 7.10
N GLN A 50 -5.76 -3.82 7.27
CA GLN A 50 -5.11 -3.02 6.23
C GLN A 50 -3.62 -3.41 6.15
N SER A 51 -3.35 -4.54 5.50
CA SER A 51 -2.03 -5.11 5.30
C SER A 51 -1.42 -4.69 3.96
N HIS A 52 -0.11 -4.89 3.81
CA HIS A 52 0.55 -4.67 2.52
C HIS A 52 -0.10 -5.50 1.41
N TYR A 53 -0.35 -6.79 1.67
CA TYR A 53 -1.00 -7.67 0.71
C TYR A 53 -2.40 -7.16 0.34
N HIS A 54 -3.21 -6.77 1.33
CA HIS A 54 -4.56 -6.26 1.10
C HIS A 54 -4.55 -4.99 0.25
N ILE A 55 -3.74 -3.99 0.61
CA ILE A 55 -3.60 -2.73 -0.16
C ILE A 55 -3.19 -3.05 -1.60
N THR A 56 -2.19 -3.92 -1.77
CA THR A 56 -1.56 -4.16 -3.07
C THR A 56 -2.42 -5.02 -3.99
N PHE A 57 -3.18 -5.99 -3.47
CA PHE A 57 -3.76 -7.06 -4.29
C PHE A 57 -5.25 -7.34 -4.10
N GLU A 58 -5.87 -6.92 -2.99
CA GLU A 58 -7.26 -7.30 -2.69
C GLU A 58 -8.21 -6.10 -2.62
N CYS A 59 -7.77 -5.03 -1.95
CA CYS A 59 -8.59 -3.89 -1.57
C CYS A 59 -9.26 -3.20 -2.79
N PRO A 60 -10.59 -3.19 -2.92
CA PRO A 60 -11.26 -2.61 -4.07
C PRO A 60 -11.10 -1.09 -4.18
N ALA A 61 -10.70 -0.41 -3.10
CA ALA A 61 -10.48 1.04 -3.08
C ALA A 61 -9.21 1.48 -3.86
N TYR A 62 -8.27 0.57 -4.11
CA TYR A 62 -7.04 0.88 -4.85
C TYR A 62 -7.11 0.37 -6.30
N TYR A 63 -6.84 1.25 -7.25
CA TYR A 63 -6.81 0.89 -8.67
C TYR A 63 -5.48 0.24 -9.05
N ARG A 64 -5.53 -1.00 -9.56
CA ARG A 64 -4.33 -1.81 -9.86
C ARG A 64 -3.97 -1.87 -11.33
N GLY A 65 -4.92 -1.62 -12.23
CA GLY A 65 -4.75 -1.91 -13.65
C GLY A 65 -4.32 -3.38 -13.84
N ALA A 66 -3.20 -3.61 -14.51
CA ALA A 66 -2.63 -4.93 -14.73
C ALA A 66 -1.76 -5.44 -13.56
N PHE A 67 -1.59 -4.69 -12.46
CA PHE A 67 -0.66 -5.07 -11.40
C PHE A 67 -1.15 -6.30 -10.60
N ALA A 68 -0.39 -7.40 -10.66
CA ALA A 68 -0.70 -8.68 -10.03
C ALA A 68 0.42 -9.11 -9.06
N PRO A 69 0.14 -10.01 -8.09
CA PRO A 69 1.14 -10.50 -7.13
C PRO A 69 2.41 -11.06 -7.77
N ALA A 70 2.27 -11.78 -8.89
CA ALA A 70 3.40 -12.37 -9.61
C ALA A 70 4.42 -11.32 -10.09
N HIS A 71 3.99 -10.07 -10.29
CA HIS A 71 4.87 -8.99 -10.75
C HIS A 71 5.90 -8.57 -9.69
N LEU A 72 5.70 -8.89 -8.41
CA LEU A 72 6.72 -8.67 -7.39
C LEU A 72 7.92 -9.62 -7.53
N LEU A 73 7.77 -10.71 -8.28
CA LEU A 73 8.82 -11.69 -8.55
C LEU A 73 9.58 -11.40 -9.85
N GLU A 74 9.20 -10.36 -10.59
CA GLU A 74 9.94 -9.91 -11.77
C GLU A 74 11.30 -9.33 -11.41
N LEU A 75 12.23 -9.35 -12.38
CA LEU A 75 13.59 -8.81 -12.22
C LEU A 75 13.62 -7.34 -11.79
N ASP A 76 12.62 -6.54 -12.20
CA ASP A 76 12.47 -5.15 -11.80
C ASP A 76 11.00 -4.78 -11.57
N PRO A 77 10.48 -4.90 -10.33
CA PRO A 77 9.10 -4.53 -10.02
C PRO A 77 8.89 -3.00 -9.93
N PHE A 78 9.96 -2.20 -10.01
CA PHE A 78 9.93 -0.76 -9.76
C PHE A 78 8.97 0.01 -10.70
N PRO A 79 8.94 -0.24 -12.03
CA PRO A 79 8.05 0.50 -12.94
C PRO A 79 6.56 0.27 -12.64
N LEU A 80 6.19 -0.97 -12.31
CA LEU A 80 4.80 -1.37 -12.02
C LEU A 80 4.33 -0.81 -10.68
N ILE A 81 5.16 -0.93 -9.63
CA ILE A 81 4.85 -0.34 -8.32
C ILE A 81 4.75 1.17 -8.43
N ARG A 82 5.62 1.83 -9.20
CA ARG A 82 5.53 3.27 -9.42
C ARG A 82 4.22 3.66 -10.10
N ALA A 83 3.80 2.93 -11.13
CA ALA A 83 2.53 3.17 -11.81
C ALA A 83 1.35 3.03 -10.82
N PHE A 84 1.36 2.00 -9.98
CA PHE A 84 0.39 1.83 -8.90
C PHE A 84 0.39 3.02 -7.91
N LEU A 85 1.55 3.50 -7.46
CA LEU A 85 1.64 4.60 -6.50
C LEU A 85 1.29 5.98 -7.08
N GLN A 86 1.38 6.14 -8.40
CA GLN A 86 0.98 7.36 -9.10
C GLN A 86 -0.54 7.52 -9.14
N VAL A 87 -1.27 6.42 -9.32
CA VAL A 87 -2.75 6.42 -9.35
C VAL A 87 -3.37 6.24 -7.96
N ASN A 88 -2.59 5.76 -6.98
CA ASN A 88 -3.00 5.60 -5.59
C ASN A 88 -2.13 6.45 -4.65
N PRO A 89 -2.37 7.78 -4.53
CA PRO A 89 -1.48 8.70 -3.81
C PRO A 89 -1.40 8.44 -2.29
N THR A 90 -2.43 7.83 -1.69
CA THR A 90 -2.50 7.52 -0.25
C THR A 90 -1.92 6.15 0.12
N ALA A 91 -1.70 5.26 -0.86
CA ALA A 91 -1.14 3.94 -0.59
C ALA A 91 0.23 4.04 0.09
N PHE A 92 0.40 3.29 1.18
CA PHE A 92 1.61 3.26 2.03
C PHE A 92 2.02 4.63 2.59
N THR A 93 1.02 5.46 2.90
CA THR A 93 1.18 6.71 3.63
C THR A 93 0.43 6.64 4.96
N PHE A 94 0.62 7.64 5.83
CA PHE A 94 -0.17 7.70 7.07
C PHE A 94 -1.62 8.10 6.83
N ASP A 95 -1.90 8.70 5.68
CA ASP A 95 -3.25 9.02 5.21
C ASP A 95 -3.83 7.78 4.53
N ASP A 96 -4.90 7.24 5.10
CA ASP A 96 -5.63 6.14 4.46
C ASP A 96 -6.60 6.69 3.40
N LEU A 97 -6.95 5.86 2.41
CA LEU A 97 -8.18 6.10 1.65
C LEU A 97 -9.39 6.07 2.62
N PRO A 98 -10.46 6.83 2.35
CA PRO A 98 -11.77 6.56 2.95
C PRO A 98 -12.23 5.12 2.70
#